data_AF-A0A2D8ASV4-F1
#
_entry.id   AF-A0A2D8ASV4-F1
#
_cell.length_a   1.000
_cell.length_b   1.000
_cell.length_c   1.000
_cell.angle_alpha   90.00
_cell.angle_beta   90.00
_cell.angle_gamma   90.00
#
_symmetry.space_group_name_H-M   'P 1'
#
loop_
_entity.id
_entity.type
_entity.pdbx_description
1 polymer ?
#
loop_
_entity_poly.entity_id
_entity_poly.type
_entity_poly.pdbx_seq_one_letter_code
_entity_poly.pdbx_strand_id
1 'polypeptide(L)'
;ESLDVFVTDLEIFASATSGMYFLVVEAESNKILWNGSENSKSFNVAEASDDEGFLSGAGMLIVIGLATLILILLVVVVILARRDSGDGTYEYEYEYEEEEKSYAEVPRSGPPSAGPPPASAPAVDPLMAAALAEFPQWDQATIQGYFDQGWDIDSLRDWVNNNQ
;
A
#
# COMPACT_ATOMS: atom_id res chain seq x y z
N GLU A 1 -34.97 56.39 -2.26
CA GLU A 1 -33.80 56.27 -3.15
C GLU A 1 -33.71 54.83 -3.62
N SER A 2 -33.65 54.57 -4.93
CA SER A 2 -33.43 53.23 -5.47
C SER A 2 -31.94 52.94 -5.36
N LEU A 3 -31.56 51.92 -4.58
CA LEU A 3 -30.19 51.43 -4.57
C LEU A 3 -30.05 50.46 -5.74
N ASP A 4 -29.54 50.97 -6.86
CA ASP A 4 -29.22 50.15 -8.00
C ASP A 4 -27.94 49.37 -7.70
N VAL A 5 -28.09 48.07 -7.44
CA VAL A 5 -26.97 47.15 -7.20
C VAL A 5 -26.48 46.65 -8.55
N PHE A 6 -25.27 47.07 -8.94
CA PHE A 6 -24.59 46.59 -10.14
C PHE A 6 -23.56 45.53 -9.75
N VAL A 7 -23.66 44.33 -10.33
CA VAL A 7 -22.63 43.29 -10.23
C VAL A 7 -21.80 43.37 -11.52
N THR A 8 -20.60 43.93 -11.43
CA THR A 8 -19.73 44.17 -12.59
C THR A 8 -18.78 43.01 -12.91
N ASP A 9 -18.51 42.14 -11.95
CA ASP A 9 -17.47 41.12 -12.07
C ASP A 9 -18.05 39.72 -11.82
N LEU A 10 -18.71 39.18 -12.84
CA LEU A 10 -19.04 37.75 -12.89
C LEU A 10 -17.89 37.03 -13.59
N GLU A 11 -17.10 36.27 -12.83
CA GLU A 11 -16.08 35.39 -13.39
C GLU A 11 -16.74 34.29 -14.23
N ILE A 12 -16.24 34.10 -15.45
CA ILE A 12 -16.74 33.06 -16.35
C ILE A 12 -16.25 31.71 -15.83
N PHE A 13 -17.16 30.75 -15.67
CA PHE A 13 -16.80 29.40 -15.26
C PHE A 13 -15.82 28.77 -16.27
N ALA A 14 -14.65 28.35 -15.79
CA ALA A 14 -13.61 27.70 -16.60
C ALA A 14 -13.89 26.21 -16.87
N SER A 15 -14.89 25.62 -16.23
CA SER A 15 -15.27 24.20 -16.30
C SER A 15 -16.72 24.02 -16.81
N ALA A 16 -17.12 22.76 -17.03
CA ALA A 16 -18.48 22.41 -17.43
C ALA A 16 -19.50 23.00 -16.43
N THR A 17 -20.50 23.71 -16.96
CA THR A 17 -21.59 24.27 -16.16
C THR A 17 -22.83 23.44 -16.40
N SER A 18 -23.52 23.07 -15.32
CA SER A 18 -24.85 22.49 -15.42
C SER A 18 -25.88 23.58 -15.17
N GLY A 19 -26.91 23.63 -16.01
CA GLY A 19 -27.99 24.60 -15.90
C GLY A 19 -28.95 24.19 -14.78
N MET A 20 -29.02 24.97 -13.71
CA MET A 20 -29.90 24.71 -12.57
C MET A 20 -31.13 25.63 -12.61
N TYR A 21 -32.28 25.11 -12.16
CA TYR A 21 -33.51 25.88 -11.94
C TYR A 21 -33.72 26.10 -10.44
N PHE A 22 -34.27 27.25 -10.05
CA PHE A 22 -34.71 27.48 -8.67
C PHE A 22 -36.23 27.46 -8.56
N LEU A 23 -36.71 27.08 -7.37
CA LEU A 23 -38.11 27.04 -6.98
C LEU A 23 -38.31 28.05 -5.85
N VAL A 24 -39.36 28.84 -5.90
CA VAL A 24 -39.80 29.65 -4.75
C VAL A 24 -40.97 28.92 -4.12
N VAL A 25 -40.83 28.55 -2.86
CA VAL A 25 -41.86 27.81 -2.10
C VAL A 25 -42.35 28.62 -0.91
N GLU A 26 -43.62 28.43 -0.56
CA GLU A 26 -44.19 28.94 0.67
C GLU A 26 -43.65 28.13 1.86
N ALA A 27 -43.06 28.80 2.85
CA ALA A 27 -42.31 28.16 3.93
C ALA A 27 -43.16 27.22 4.81
N GLU A 28 -44.45 27.50 4.99
CA GLU A 28 -45.32 26.72 5.88
C GLU A 28 -45.94 25.50 5.19
N SER A 29 -46.26 25.61 3.91
CA SER A 29 -47.03 24.60 3.16
C SER A 29 -46.18 23.80 2.15
N ASN A 30 -44.94 24.25 1.90
CA ASN A 30 -44.09 23.79 0.79
C ASN A 30 -44.76 23.91 -0.59
N LYS A 31 -45.78 24.76 -0.72
CA LYS A 31 -46.42 25.01 -2.01
C LYS A 31 -45.48 25.80 -2.92
N ILE A 32 -45.30 25.32 -4.16
CA ILE A 32 -44.51 26.01 -5.17
C ILE A 32 -45.28 27.26 -5.61
N LEU A 33 -44.68 28.42 -5.34
CA LEU A 33 -45.17 29.74 -5.77
C LEU A 33 -44.60 30.12 -7.12
N TRP A 34 -43.41 29.63 -7.46
CA TRP A 34 -42.76 29.91 -8.74
C TRP A 34 -41.74 28.83 -9.13
N ASN A 35 -41.66 28.52 -10.43
CA ASN A 35 -40.79 27.49 -10.99
C ASN A 35 -39.93 28.03 -12.15
N GLY A 36 -38.60 27.95 -12.00
CA GLY A 36 -37.65 28.38 -13.02
C GLY A 36 -37.66 27.53 -14.29
N SER A 37 -38.04 26.25 -14.22
CA SER A 37 -38.06 25.36 -15.39
C SER A 37 -39.15 25.73 -16.40
N GLU A 38 -40.29 26.20 -15.91
CA GLU A 38 -41.44 26.63 -16.74
C GLU A 38 -41.19 27.98 -17.41
N ASN A 39 -40.29 28.79 -16.85
CA ASN A 39 -39.98 30.14 -17.32
C ASN A 39 -38.66 30.23 -18.08
N SER A 40 -38.02 29.08 -18.37
CA SER A 40 -36.70 28.98 -18.98
C SER A 40 -35.66 29.87 -18.30
N LYS A 41 -35.75 29.99 -16.96
CA LYS A 41 -34.79 30.74 -16.14
C LYS A 41 -33.86 29.75 -15.48
N SER A 42 -32.75 29.48 -16.15
CA SER A 42 -31.61 28.74 -15.58
C SER A 42 -30.49 29.68 -15.18
N PHE A 43 -29.69 29.26 -14.22
CA PHE A 43 -28.37 29.85 -13.94
C PHE A 43 -27.31 28.76 -14.05
N ASN A 44 -26.12 29.17 -14.46
CA ASN A 44 -24.99 28.28 -14.59
C ASN A 44 -24.34 28.09 -13.21
N VAL A 45 -24.11 26.85 -12.83
CA VAL A 45 -23.37 26.49 -11.62
C VAL A 45 -22.12 25.73 -12.06
N ALA A 46 -20.95 26.13 -11.54
CA ALA A 46 -19.77 25.30 -11.65
C ALA A 46 -20.02 23.99 -10.90
N GLU A 47 -19.93 22.88 -11.62
CA GLU A 47 -19.91 21.58 -10.99
C GLU A 47 -18.56 21.41 -10.29
N ALA A 48 -18.58 21.23 -8.97
CA ALA A 48 -17.46 20.60 -8.30
C ALA A 48 -17.48 19.15 -8.79
N SER A 49 -16.55 18.80 -9.66
CA SER A 49 -16.39 17.42 -10.12
C SER A 49 -16.23 16.53 -8.88
N ASP A 50 -17.22 15.68 -8.62
CA ASP A 50 -17.09 14.61 -7.63
C ASP A 50 -15.85 13.81 -7.98
N ASP A 51 -15.00 13.56 -6.98
CA ASP A 51 -13.72 12.87 -7.09
C ASP A 51 -13.87 11.67 -8.03
N GLU A 52 -13.37 11.83 -9.26
CA GLU A 52 -13.30 10.77 -10.22
C GLU A 52 -12.47 9.66 -9.53
N GLY A 53 -13.10 8.51 -9.25
CA GLY A 53 -12.55 7.51 -8.34
C GLY A 53 -11.13 7.04 -8.74
N PHE A 54 -10.49 6.21 -7.90
CA PHE A 54 -9.09 5.76 -8.05
C PHE A 54 -8.64 5.31 -9.46
N LEU A 55 -9.55 5.02 -10.39
CA LEU A 55 -9.24 4.67 -11.78
C LEU A 55 -9.17 5.88 -12.74
N SER A 56 -9.42 7.10 -12.28
CA SER A 56 -9.29 8.32 -13.06
C SER A 56 -7.91 8.97 -12.89
N GLY A 57 -7.45 9.64 -13.96
CA GLY A 57 -6.26 10.48 -13.95
C GLY A 57 -5.01 9.75 -13.44
N ALA A 58 -4.46 10.26 -12.34
CA ALA A 58 -3.23 9.76 -11.73
C ALA A 58 -3.33 8.30 -11.26
N GLY A 59 -4.51 7.84 -10.83
CA GLY A 59 -4.69 6.47 -10.38
C GLY A 59 -4.64 5.45 -11.53
N MET A 60 -5.02 5.85 -12.75
CA MET A 60 -4.81 5.01 -13.95
C MET A 60 -3.32 4.81 -14.27
N LEU A 61 -2.48 5.82 -14.03
CA LEU A 61 -1.03 5.71 -14.24
C LEU A 61 -0.41 4.70 -13.28
N ILE A 62 -0.90 4.62 -12.04
CA ILE A 62 -0.46 3.63 -11.06
C ILE A 62 -0.82 2.22 -11.54
N VAL A 63 -2.06 2.02 -12.00
CA VAL A 63 -2.49 0.72 -12.54
C VAL A 63 -1.66 0.30 -13.75
N ILE A 64 -1.43 1.21 -14.70
CA ILE A 64 -0.59 0.95 -15.88
C ILE A 64 0.86 0.65 -15.47
N GLY A 65 1.40 1.40 -14.51
CA GLY A 65 2.74 1.18 -13.98
C GLY A 65 2.89 -0.20 -13.34
N LEU A 66 1.93 -0.61 -12.51
CA LEU A 66 1.95 -1.94 -11.89
C LEU A 66 1.80 -3.05 -12.92
N ALA A 67 0.90 -2.91 -13.90
CA ALA A 67 0.73 -3.90 -14.96
C ALA A 67 1.99 -4.08 -15.81
N THR A 68 2.66 -2.98 -16.16
CA THR A 68 3.94 -3.03 -16.91
C THR A 68 5.07 -3.64 -16.09
N LEU A 69 5.17 -3.31 -14.80
CA LEU A 69 6.15 -3.93 -13.89
C LEU A 69 5.97 -5.44 -13.77
N ILE A 70 4.73 -5.91 -13.58
CA ILE A 70 4.42 -7.34 -13.49
C ILE A 70 4.79 -8.07 -14.78
N LEU A 71 4.50 -7.49 -15.95
CA LEU A 71 4.88 -8.07 -17.24
C LEU A 71 6.40 -8.21 -17.38
N ILE A 72 7.17 -7.20 -16.98
CA ILE A 72 8.65 -7.27 -17.01
C ILE A 72 9.13 -8.41 -16.11
N LEU A 73 8.58 -8.53 -14.90
CA LEU A 73 8.96 -9.57 -13.95
C LEU A 73 8.67 -10.97 -14.52
N LEU A 74 7.50 -11.17 -15.12
CA LEU A 74 7.17 -12.43 -15.80
C LEU A 74 8.17 -12.77 -16.91
N VAL A 75 8.57 -11.80 -17.73
CA VAL A 75 9.58 -12.00 -18.78
C VAL A 75 10.93 -12.41 -18.17
N VAL A 76 11.37 -11.75 -17.10
CA VAL A 76 12.61 -12.11 -16.40
C VAL A 76 12.58 -13.55 -15.89
N VAL A 77 11.48 -13.95 -15.25
CA VAL A 77 11.30 -15.32 -14.74
C VAL A 77 11.37 -16.33 -15.88
N VAL A 78 10.72 -16.07 -17.01
CA VAL A 78 10.77 -16.95 -18.20
C VAL A 78 12.19 -17.03 -18.76
N ILE A 79 12.93 -15.91 -18.82
CA ILE A 79 14.32 -15.90 -19.28
C ILE A 79 15.20 -16.71 -18.33
N LEU A 80 15.05 -16.54 -17.02
CA LEU A 80 15.81 -17.29 -16.02
C LEU A 80 15.50 -18.78 -16.09
N ALA A 81 14.21 -19.16 -16.13
CA ALA A 81 13.80 -20.57 -16.25
C ALA A 81 14.29 -21.22 -17.54
N ARG A 82 14.27 -20.48 -18.67
CA ARG A 82 14.82 -20.97 -19.94
C ARG A 82 16.34 -21.03 -19.96
N ARG A 83 17.01 -20.12 -19.25
CA ARG A 83 18.47 -20.11 -19.11
C ARG A 83 18.96 -21.28 -18.24
N ASP A 84 18.23 -21.62 -17.19
CA ASP A 84 18.53 -22.78 -16.33
C ASP A 84 18.30 -24.13 -17.05
N SER A 85 17.50 -24.14 -18.12
CA SER A 85 17.20 -25.36 -18.88
C SER A 85 18.29 -25.75 -19.90
N GLY A 86 19.41 -25.02 -19.97
CA GLY A 86 20.48 -25.24 -20.93
C GLY A 86 21.86 -25.10 -20.30
N ASP A 87 22.38 -26.24 -19.83
CA ASP A 87 23.77 -26.46 -19.41
C ASP A 87 24.24 -25.69 -18.15
N GLY A 88 24.46 -26.46 -17.08
CA GLY A 88 24.86 -25.94 -15.79
C GLY A 88 24.87 -27.05 -14.74
N THR A 89 25.47 -28.19 -15.06
CA THR A 89 25.95 -29.12 -14.04
C THR A 89 26.98 -28.35 -13.20
N TYR A 90 26.55 -27.76 -12.09
CA TYR A 90 27.47 -27.29 -11.06
C TYR A 90 28.02 -28.54 -10.36
N GLU A 91 28.98 -29.20 -11.03
CA GLU A 91 29.91 -30.11 -10.35
C GLU A 91 30.76 -29.23 -9.44
N TYR A 92 30.35 -29.12 -8.17
CA TYR A 92 31.24 -28.73 -7.11
C TYR A 92 32.22 -29.89 -6.92
N GLU A 93 33.30 -29.92 -7.71
CA GLU A 93 34.47 -30.72 -7.36
C GLU A 93 35.03 -30.16 -6.05
N TYR A 94 34.79 -30.90 -4.97
CA TYR A 94 35.51 -30.69 -3.71
C TYR A 94 36.96 -31.14 -3.91
N GLU A 95 37.80 -30.26 -4.45
CA GLU A 95 39.25 -30.41 -4.25
C GLU A 95 39.51 -30.25 -2.75
N TYR A 96 39.74 -31.39 -2.09
CA TYR A 96 40.36 -31.44 -0.77
C TYR A 96 41.81 -30.95 -0.91
N GLU A 97 42.01 -29.64 -0.98
CA GLU A 97 43.29 -29.07 -0.57
C GLU A 97 43.25 -28.89 0.95
N GLU A 98 43.95 -29.80 1.65
CA GLU A 98 44.32 -29.66 3.06
C GLU A 98 45.19 -28.40 3.24
N GLU A 99 44.57 -27.23 3.26
CA GLU A 99 45.17 -26.06 3.90
C GLU A 99 44.75 -26.06 5.37
N GLU A 100 45.69 -26.48 6.23
CA GLU A 100 45.64 -26.35 7.68
C GLU A 100 45.38 -24.88 8.08
N LYS A 101 44.11 -24.48 8.17
CA LYS A 101 43.71 -23.24 8.85
C LYS A 101 43.81 -23.47 10.35
N SER A 102 44.97 -23.10 10.90
CA SER A 102 45.23 -22.99 12.33
C SER A 102 44.17 -22.09 12.99
N TYR A 103 43.32 -22.67 13.82
CA TYR A 103 42.45 -21.90 14.71
C TYR A 103 43.30 -21.41 15.89
N ALA A 104 43.47 -20.09 16.03
CA ALA A 104 43.97 -19.52 17.26
C ALA A 104 42.90 -19.71 18.34
N GLU A 105 43.16 -20.62 19.27
CA GLU A 105 42.31 -20.90 20.42
C GLU A 105 42.39 -19.72 21.39
N VAL A 106 41.44 -18.79 21.29
CA VAL A 106 41.27 -17.72 22.28
C VAL A 106 40.54 -18.32 23.48
N PRO A 107 41.08 -18.27 24.71
CA PRO A 107 40.48 -18.98 25.83
C PRO A 107 39.15 -18.31 26.21
N ARG A 108 38.03 -18.98 25.96
CA ARG A 108 36.76 -18.68 26.65
C ARG A 108 36.57 -19.70 27.76
N SER A 109 37.14 -19.34 28.91
CA SER A 109 36.81 -19.88 30.22
C SER A 109 35.30 -19.86 30.44
N GLY A 110 34.76 -20.92 31.02
CA GLY A 110 33.36 -21.00 31.45
C GLY A 110 32.93 -19.89 32.44
N PRO A 111 31.60 -19.75 32.67
CA PRO A 111 30.88 -18.53 33.09
C PRO A 111 31.05 -18.21 34.60
N PRO A 112 30.72 -17.00 35.16
CA PRO A 112 29.53 -16.18 34.89
C PRO A 112 29.61 -14.63 35.13
N SER A 113 28.47 -13.95 34.91
CA SER A 113 27.97 -12.73 35.60
C SER A 113 28.33 -11.29 35.13
N ALA A 114 27.26 -10.62 34.68
CA ALA A 114 26.75 -9.30 35.13
C ALA A 114 27.28 -7.98 34.51
N GLY A 115 26.46 -7.40 33.62
CA GLY A 115 26.23 -5.96 33.46
C GLY A 115 26.20 -5.46 32.00
N PRO A 116 25.30 -4.55 31.58
CA PRO A 116 24.27 -3.81 32.34
C PRO A 116 22.95 -4.62 32.49
N PRO A 117 21.92 -4.11 33.21
CA PRO A 117 20.63 -4.81 33.34
C PRO A 117 20.06 -5.11 31.95
N PRO A 118 19.13 -6.07 31.79
CA PRO A 118 18.32 -6.09 30.58
C PRO A 118 17.71 -4.69 30.48
N ALA A 119 18.19 -3.89 29.53
CA ALA A 119 17.52 -2.68 29.12
C ALA A 119 16.24 -3.20 28.51
N SER A 120 15.23 -3.38 29.39
CA SER A 120 13.91 -3.94 29.17
C SER A 120 13.77 -4.39 27.72
N ALA A 121 14.31 -5.57 27.38
CA ALA A 121 13.92 -6.18 26.12
C ALA A 121 12.41 -6.32 26.30
N PRO A 122 11.63 -5.56 25.50
CA PRO A 122 10.21 -5.39 25.74
C PRO A 122 9.66 -6.79 25.89
N ALA A 123 8.84 -7.03 26.92
CA ALA A 123 8.18 -8.31 27.13
C ALA A 123 7.87 -8.86 25.75
N VAL A 124 8.60 -9.91 25.32
CA VAL A 124 8.44 -10.46 23.98
C VAL A 124 6.96 -10.68 23.88
N ASP A 125 6.33 -9.91 22.97
CA ASP A 125 4.88 -9.88 22.90
C ASP A 125 4.45 -11.35 22.85
N PRO A 126 3.51 -11.83 23.69
CA PRO A 126 3.17 -13.24 23.74
C PRO A 126 2.93 -13.85 22.35
N LEU A 127 2.48 -13.01 21.42
CA LEU A 127 2.34 -13.27 20.00
C LEU A 127 3.68 -13.60 19.29
N MET A 128 4.75 -12.84 19.52
CA MET A 128 6.08 -13.10 18.95
C MET A 128 6.66 -14.44 19.42
N ALA A 129 6.49 -14.77 20.70
CA ALA A 129 6.96 -16.04 21.26
C ALA A 129 6.21 -17.24 20.64
N ALA A 130 4.90 -17.11 20.41
CA ALA A 130 4.11 -18.12 19.72
C ALA A 130 4.53 -18.28 18.26
N ALA A 131 4.80 -17.18 17.56
CA ALA A 131 5.23 -17.21 16.17
C ALA A 131 6.61 -17.88 15.98
N LEU A 132 7.55 -17.64 16.88
CA LEU A 132 8.87 -18.30 16.85
C LEU A 132 8.81 -19.81 17.14
N ALA A 133 7.82 -20.27 17.90
CA ALA A 133 7.59 -21.69 18.12
C ALA A 133 6.95 -22.37 16.89
N GLU A 134 6.07 -21.65 16.19
CA GLU A 134 5.34 -22.16 15.02
C GLU A 134 6.20 -22.13 13.74
N PHE A 135 7.07 -21.12 13.61
CA PHE A 135 7.91 -20.90 12.43
C PHE A 135 9.41 -20.99 12.79
N PRO A 136 9.93 -22.17 13.17
CA PRO A 136 11.34 -22.33 13.56
C PRO A 136 12.33 -22.07 12.42
N GLN A 137 11.86 -22.04 11.17
CA GLN A 137 12.67 -21.68 10.01
C GLN A 137 12.94 -20.16 9.88
N TRP A 138 12.27 -19.33 10.67
CA TRP A 138 12.40 -17.87 10.62
C TRP A 138 12.96 -17.31 11.93
N ASP A 139 13.79 -16.29 11.81
CA ASP A 139 14.30 -15.56 12.97
C ASP A 139 13.32 -14.47 13.42
N GLN A 140 13.54 -13.95 14.62
CA GLN A 140 12.67 -12.96 15.23
C GLN A 140 12.52 -11.70 14.37
N ALA A 141 13.60 -11.25 13.72
CA ALA A 141 13.59 -10.06 12.87
C ALA A 141 12.71 -10.25 11.62
N THR A 142 12.74 -11.44 11.01
CA THR A 142 11.89 -11.76 9.85
C THR A 142 10.41 -11.75 10.24
N ILE A 143 10.05 -12.39 11.35
CA ILE A 143 8.66 -12.44 11.83
C ILE A 143 8.16 -11.04 12.23
N GLN A 144 9.00 -10.24 12.90
CA GLN A 144 8.67 -8.83 13.19
C GLN A 144 8.36 -8.06 11.91
N GLY A 145 9.17 -8.22 10.86
CA GLY A 145 8.96 -7.54 9.59
C GLY A 145 7.60 -7.86 8.95
N TYR A 146 7.08 -9.07 9.10
CA TYR A 146 5.73 -9.43 8.63
C TYR A 146 4.63 -8.82 9.49
N PHE A 147 4.79 -8.81 10.81
CA PHE A 147 3.83 -8.18 11.72
C PHE A 147 3.76 -6.67 11.53
N ASP A 148 4.90 -6.02 11.27
CA ASP A 148 4.97 -4.60 10.93
C ASP A 148 4.24 -4.28 9.62
N GLN A 149 4.15 -5.24 8.71
CA GLN A 149 3.36 -5.17 7.47
C GLN A 149 1.86 -5.49 7.69
N GLY A 150 1.45 -5.77 8.92
CA GLY A 150 0.06 -6.07 9.28
C GLY A 150 -0.34 -7.53 9.10
N TRP A 151 0.61 -8.45 8.92
CA TRP A 151 0.32 -9.88 8.90
C TRP A 151 0.08 -10.39 10.32
N ASP A 152 -0.85 -11.32 10.48
CA ASP A 152 -1.05 -12.07 11.72
C ASP A 152 -0.48 -13.49 11.62
N ILE A 153 -0.41 -14.20 12.75
CA ILE A 153 0.14 -15.56 12.83
C ILE A 153 -0.64 -16.54 11.95
N ASP A 154 -1.97 -16.41 11.85
CA ASP A 154 -2.78 -17.36 11.09
C ASP A 154 -2.60 -17.11 9.59
N SER A 155 -2.53 -15.85 9.16
CA SER A 155 -2.17 -15.48 7.78
C SER A 155 -0.78 -16.00 7.38
N LEU A 156 0.21 -15.89 8.29
CA LEU A 156 1.54 -16.46 8.06
C LEU A 156 1.51 -17.99 7.98
N ARG A 157 0.71 -18.64 8.82
CA ARG A 157 0.55 -20.11 8.83
C ARG A 157 -0.07 -20.61 7.54
N ASP A 158 -1.15 -19.98 7.09
CA ASP A 158 -1.83 -20.32 5.85
C ASP A 158 -0.94 -20.09 4.63
N TRP A 159 -0.15 -19.01 4.65
CA TRP A 159 0.85 -18.76 3.63
C TRP A 159 1.94 -19.84 3.62
N VAL A 160 2.51 -20.19 4.77
CA VAL A 160 3.55 -21.24 4.86
C VAL A 160 3.02 -22.57 4.35
N ASN A 161 1.82 -22.97 4.78
CA ASN A 161 1.19 -24.22 4.35
C ASN A 161 0.89 -24.26 2.84
N ASN A 162 0.61 -23.10 2.23
CA ASN A 162 0.36 -22.99 0.79
C ASN A 162 1.66 -22.88 -0.05
N ASN A 163 2.81 -22.63 0.58
CA ASN A 163 4.11 -22.46 -0.07
C ASN A 163 5.12 -23.58 0.28
N GLN A 164 4.66 -24.62 0.98
CA GLN A 164 5.36 -25.89 1.19
C GLN A 164 4.89 -26.94 0.19
#